data_AF-A0A2V6LRN6-F1
#
_entry.id   AF-A0A2V6LRN6-F1
#
_cell.length_a   1.000
_cell.length_b   1.000
_cell.length_c   1.000
_cell.angle_alpha   90.00
_cell.angle_beta   90.00
_cell.angle_gamma   90.00
#
_symmetry.space_group_name_H-M   'P 1'
#
loop_
_entity.id
_entity.type
_entity.pdbx_description
1 polymer ?
#
loop_
_entity_poly.entity_id
_entity_poly.type
_entity_poly.pdbx_seq_one_letter_code
_entity_poly.pdbx_strand_id
1 'polypeptide(L)'
;MHARRQSAEICRPDAVSGTSEDPSTAMAHSLLTQAAPRRALWGLFDCKERWSPTWRGWLILAFTMVVAGALFLKGIYPFLAITHRVDADVLVVEGWIHEYAIKGAVEEFRRSSYQRVFTTGGPVEGSGGYINDYHTNASIGADLLKKYGLSDESLQMVPSRVMDRDRTYGSAVALRNWFREHDLHVRSLNVLTENVHARRTRLLFSEALGPEISVGIIAVPHPDYDARRWWWYSQGVKDVSSETIAYVYGRFLFQPWRLPRAQKEAVARGRDTRQ
;
A
#
# COMPACT_ATOMS: atom_id res chain seq x y z
N MET A 1 31.96 43.64 18.35
CA MET A 1 31.06 43.47 17.17
C MET A 1 29.64 43.28 17.69
N HIS A 2 28.87 44.36 17.74
CA HIS A 2 27.46 44.36 18.16
C HIS A 2 26.56 44.13 16.93
N ALA A 3 25.83 43.02 16.89
CA ALA A 3 24.70 42.86 15.99
C ALA A 3 23.41 43.31 16.70
N ARG A 4 22.83 44.43 16.22
CA ARG A 4 21.55 45.00 16.69
C ARG A 4 20.42 43.99 16.48
N ARG A 5 19.70 43.66 17.55
CA ARG A 5 18.32 43.13 17.46
C ARG A 5 17.39 44.28 17.10
N GLN A 6 16.85 44.30 15.89
CA GLN A 6 15.64 45.05 15.57
C GLN A 6 14.48 44.32 16.24
N SER A 7 14.03 44.87 17.37
CA SER A 7 12.79 44.46 18.03
C SER A 7 11.64 45.15 17.30
N ALA A 8 10.64 44.38 16.89
CA ALA A 8 9.40 44.87 16.32
C ALA A 8 8.61 45.65 17.39
N GLU A 9 8.79 46.97 17.40
CA GLU A 9 7.93 47.92 18.09
C GLU A 9 6.64 48.10 17.27
N ILE A 10 5.66 47.21 17.45
CA ILE A 10 4.33 47.36 16.84
C ILE A 10 3.26 46.99 17.87
N CYS A 11 3.22 47.73 18.99
CA CYS A 11 2.03 47.97 19.82
C CYS A 11 2.48 48.58 21.15
N ARG A 12 2.53 49.91 21.23
CA ARG A 12 2.36 50.62 22.50
C ARG A 12 0.92 51.16 22.56
N PRO A 13 0.21 51.06 23.68
CA PRO A 13 -1.06 51.75 23.87
C PRO A 13 -0.79 53.23 24.18
N ASP A 14 -1.51 54.13 23.52
CA ASP A 14 -1.54 55.55 23.90
C ASP A 14 -2.32 55.69 25.22
N ALA A 15 -1.65 56.20 26.25
CA ALA A 15 -2.28 56.58 27.50
C ALA A 15 -3.04 57.90 27.31
N VAL A 16 -4.36 57.85 27.26
CA VAL A 16 -5.21 59.06 27.28
C VAL A 16 -5.42 59.48 28.73
N SER A 17 -4.73 60.56 29.13
CA SER A 17 -5.03 61.32 30.34
C SER A 17 -6.29 62.17 30.12
N GLY A 18 -7.28 62.05 31.01
CA GLY A 18 -8.47 62.90 30.99
C GLY A 18 -9.27 62.79 32.28
N THR A 19 -9.14 63.79 33.13
CA THR A 19 -9.92 64.04 34.35
C THR A 19 -11.21 64.79 34.02
N SER A 20 -12.38 64.30 34.44
CA SER A 20 -13.46 65.14 35.02
C SER A 20 -14.64 64.29 35.49
N GLU A 21 -15.20 64.70 36.62
CA GLU A 21 -16.30 64.10 37.39
C GLU A 21 -17.68 64.32 36.72
N ASP A 22 -18.54 63.29 36.69
CA ASP A 22 -20.00 63.43 36.84
C ASP A 22 -20.69 62.06 37.11
N PRO A 23 -21.55 61.88 38.14
CA PRO A 23 -22.04 60.54 38.53
C PRO A 23 -23.35 60.08 37.86
N SER A 24 -24.01 60.88 37.02
CA SER A 24 -25.34 60.51 36.45
C SER A 24 -25.30 59.73 35.13
N THR A 25 -24.12 59.52 34.56
CA THR A 25 -23.93 58.79 33.29
C THR A 25 -23.48 57.33 33.49
N ALA A 26 -23.72 56.75 34.67
CA ALA A 26 -23.24 55.41 35.02
C ALA A 26 -24.14 54.26 34.54
N MET A 27 -25.38 54.53 34.08
CA MET A 27 -26.35 53.50 33.69
C MET A 27 -26.45 53.22 32.18
N ALA A 28 -25.74 53.96 31.32
CA ALA A 28 -25.80 53.81 29.87
C ALA A 28 -24.52 53.27 29.20
N HIS A 29 -23.45 53.03 29.97
CA HIS A 29 -22.17 52.54 29.42
C HIS A 29 -21.93 51.04 29.62
N SER A 30 -22.95 50.27 30.02
CA SER A 30 -22.85 48.83 30.27
C SER A 30 -23.24 47.94 29.07
N LEU A 31 -23.52 48.51 27.90
CA LEU A 31 -23.91 47.72 26.72
C LEU A 31 -22.90 47.94 25.59
N LEU A 32 -22.16 46.87 25.29
CA LEU A 32 -21.41 46.62 24.06
C LEU A 32 -20.11 47.42 23.89
N THR A 33 -19.09 47.07 24.68
CA THR A 33 -17.71 47.14 24.18
C THR A 33 -17.18 45.73 23.97
N GLN A 34 -17.81 44.98 23.06
CA GLN A 34 -17.09 43.90 22.41
C GLN A 34 -16.00 44.56 21.58
N ALA A 35 -14.74 44.42 22.01
CA ALA A 35 -13.59 44.91 21.27
C ALA A 35 -13.67 44.37 19.84
N ALA A 36 -13.90 45.26 18.86
CA ALA A 36 -13.93 44.88 17.46
C ALA A 36 -12.58 44.24 17.07
N PRO A 37 -12.57 43.15 16.29
CA PRO A 37 -11.33 42.50 15.89
C PRO A 37 -10.43 43.49 15.14
N ARG A 38 -9.20 43.67 15.63
CA ARG A 38 -8.21 44.57 15.01
C ARG A 38 -7.75 43.96 13.69
N ARG A 39 -8.39 44.39 12.61
CA ARG A 39 -8.09 43.98 11.23
C ARG A 39 -7.11 44.94 10.58
N ALA A 40 -6.10 44.41 9.89
CA ALA A 40 -5.13 45.16 9.10
C ALA A 40 -5.30 44.86 7.59
N LEU A 41 -4.81 45.76 6.72
CA LEU A 41 -4.87 45.65 5.24
C LEU A 41 -6.29 45.31 4.73
N TRP A 42 -7.23 46.25 4.89
CA TRP A 42 -8.62 46.09 4.40
C TRP A 42 -9.32 44.77 4.82
N GLY A 43 -8.94 44.18 5.96
CA GLY A 43 -9.57 42.96 6.45
C GLY A 43 -8.91 41.65 5.99
N LEU A 44 -7.76 41.71 5.32
CA LEU A 44 -7.00 40.51 4.92
C LEU A 44 -6.32 39.82 6.10
N PHE A 45 -6.00 40.55 7.18
CA PHE A 45 -5.35 39.99 8.35
C PHE A 45 -6.13 40.35 9.61
N ASP A 46 -6.46 39.32 10.40
CA ASP A 46 -7.14 39.43 11.69
C ASP A 46 -6.10 39.19 12.79
N CYS A 47 -5.84 40.19 13.64
CA CYS A 47 -4.90 40.04 14.74
C CYS A 47 -5.57 39.29 15.89
N LYS A 48 -5.44 37.96 15.90
CA LYS A 48 -5.93 37.08 16.97
C LYS A 48 -4.77 36.62 17.86
N GLU A 49 -4.96 36.66 19.19
CA GLU A 49 -4.07 36.01 20.14
C GLU A 49 -4.06 34.50 19.85
N ARG A 50 -2.93 33.97 19.38
CA ARG A 50 -2.76 32.55 19.10
C ARG A 50 -1.92 31.91 20.19
N TRP A 51 -2.44 30.82 20.75
CA TRP A 51 -1.65 29.92 21.58
C TRP A 51 -0.54 29.34 20.71
N SER A 52 0.70 29.73 21.00
CA SER A 52 1.88 29.14 20.37
C SER A 52 2.43 28.04 21.28
N PRO A 53 2.93 26.92 20.73
CA PRO A 53 3.60 25.92 21.54
C PRO A 53 4.79 26.58 22.24
N THR A 54 4.85 26.43 23.56
CA THR A 54 6.06 26.80 24.31
C THR A 54 7.23 25.93 23.86
N TRP A 55 8.47 26.27 24.23
CA TRP A 55 9.62 25.40 23.96
C TRP A 55 9.40 23.97 24.53
N ARG A 56 8.72 23.85 25.68
CA ARG A 56 8.30 22.55 26.25
C ARG A 56 7.28 21.84 25.35
N GLY A 57 6.31 22.58 24.81
CA GLY A 57 5.34 22.07 23.86
C GLY A 57 6.01 21.55 22.58
N TRP A 58 6.98 22.29 22.04
CA TRP A 58 7.80 21.84 20.90
C TRP A 58 8.62 20.59 21.23
N LEU A 59 9.20 20.49 22.43
CA LEU A 59 9.91 19.28 22.86
C LEU A 59 8.97 18.07 22.97
N ILE A 60 7.79 18.24 23.56
CA ILE A 60 6.79 17.16 23.65
C ILE A 60 6.35 16.73 22.25
N LEU A 61 6.09 17.69 21.35
CA LEU A 61 5.73 17.39 19.97
C LEU A 61 6.85 16.62 19.26
N ALA A 62 8.09 17.09 19.35
CA ALA A 62 9.25 16.43 18.74
C ALA A 62 9.43 15.01 19.29
N PHE A 63 9.36 14.84 20.62
CA PHE A 63 9.44 13.53 21.27
C PHE A 63 8.33 12.60 20.78
N THR A 64 7.09 13.10 20.71
CA THR A 64 5.93 12.33 20.23
C THR A 64 6.12 11.88 18.78
N MET A 65 6.61 12.77 17.91
CA MET A 65 6.91 12.42 16.51
C MET A 65 8.02 11.37 16.41
N VAL A 66 9.08 11.47 17.21
CA VAL A 66 10.17 10.48 17.23
C VAL A 66 9.66 9.11 17.68
N VAL A 67 8.88 9.06 18.75
CA VAL A 67 8.28 7.80 19.24
C VAL A 67 7.34 7.20 18.19
N ALA A 68 6.44 8.01 17.62
CA ALA A 68 5.53 7.57 16.57
C ALA A 68 6.28 7.05 15.34
N GLY A 69 7.32 7.76 14.89
CA GLY A 69 8.19 7.35 13.79
C GLY A 69 8.89 6.03 14.09
N ALA A 70 9.44 5.85 15.29
CA ALA A 70 10.10 4.61 15.69
C ALA A 70 9.13 3.41 15.74
N LEU A 71 7.90 3.62 16.24
CA LEU A 71 6.85 2.60 16.24
C LEU A 71 6.41 2.26 14.81
N PHE A 72 6.25 3.26 13.96
CA PHE A 72 5.91 3.06 12.54
C PHE A 72 6.99 2.24 11.83
N LEU A 73 8.27 2.61 11.96
CA LEU A 73 9.37 1.89 11.31
C LEU A 73 9.45 0.43 11.74
N LYS A 74 9.21 0.14 13.02
CA LYS A 74 9.18 -1.23 13.54
C LYS A 74 7.92 -2.01 13.15
N GLY A 75 6.77 -1.33 13.02
CA GLY A 75 5.47 -1.95 12.78
C GLY A 75 5.14 -2.17 11.30
N ILE A 76 5.59 -1.28 10.41
CA ILE A 76 5.15 -1.30 9.01
C ILE A 76 5.65 -2.52 8.24
N TYR A 77 6.89 -2.95 8.48
CA TYR A 77 7.45 -4.13 7.80
C TYR A 77 6.70 -5.42 8.16
N PRO A 78 6.59 -5.83 9.45
CA PRO A 78 5.84 -7.04 9.80
C PRO A 78 4.34 -6.91 9.52
N PHE A 79 3.80 -5.69 9.45
CA PHE A 79 2.47 -5.48 8.90
C PHE A 79 2.43 -5.92 7.43
N LEU A 80 3.25 -5.37 6.55
CA LEU A 80 3.22 -5.67 5.11
C LEU A 80 3.68 -7.10 4.78
N ALA A 81 4.77 -7.57 5.37
CA ALA A 81 5.36 -8.89 5.14
C ALA A 81 4.73 -9.98 6.00
N ILE A 82 3.41 -10.12 5.90
CA ILE A 82 2.64 -11.12 6.64
C ILE A 82 2.80 -12.51 6.01
N THR A 83 3.02 -13.51 6.86
CA THR A 83 2.90 -14.92 6.50
C THR A 83 1.78 -15.53 7.33
N HIS A 84 0.76 -16.07 6.65
CA HIS A 84 -0.38 -16.75 7.25
C HIS A 84 -0.78 -17.92 6.34
N ARG A 85 -0.28 -19.11 6.67
CA ARG A 85 -0.60 -20.35 5.95
C ARG A 85 -2.00 -20.82 6.31
N VAL A 86 -2.72 -21.36 5.32
CA VAL A 86 -3.93 -22.15 5.51
C VAL A 86 -3.66 -23.59 5.12
N ASP A 87 -4.43 -24.53 5.65
CA ASP A 87 -4.37 -25.92 5.20
C ASP A 87 -4.93 -26.00 3.76
N ALA A 88 -4.09 -26.37 2.81
CA ALA A 88 -4.40 -26.33 1.39
C ALA A 88 -3.54 -27.29 0.56
N ASP A 89 -4.15 -27.89 -0.46
CA ASP A 89 -3.47 -28.74 -1.44
C ASP A 89 -2.84 -27.95 -2.60
N VAL A 90 -3.14 -26.65 -2.69
CA VAL A 90 -2.75 -25.79 -3.80
C VAL A 90 -1.80 -24.68 -3.32
N LEU A 91 -0.62 -24.62 -3.93
CA LEU A 91 0.32 -23.52 -3.81
C LEU A 91 0.27 -22.66 -5.06
N VAL A 92 0.04 -21.36 -4.91
CA VAL A 92 0.14 -20.39 -6.01
C VAL A 92 1.43 -19.62 -5.84
N VAL A 93 2.22 -19.51 -6.90
CA VAL A 93 3.48 -18.75 -6.92
C VAL A 93 3.29 -17.57 -7.88
N GLU A 94 3.59 -16.37 -7.41
CA GLU A 94 3.63 -15.20 -8.31
C GLU A 94 4.86 -15.31 -9.21
N GLY A 95 4.67 -15.29 -10.52
CA GLY A 95 5.74 -15.58 -11.47
C GLY A 95 6.72 -14.44 -11.74
N TRP A 96 6.42 -13.23 -11.24
CA TRP A 96 7.32 -12.07 -11.35
C TRP A 96 8.39 -12.04 -10.25
N ILE A 97 8.26 -12.88 -9.23
CA ILE A 97 9.16 -12.87 -8.07
C ILE A 97 10.56 -13.34 -8.45
N HIS A 98 11.55 -12.84 -7.73
CA HIS A 98 12.94 -13.15 -7.95
C HIS A 98 13.28 -14.59 -7.59
N GLU A 99 14.43 -15.02 -8.09
CA GLU A 99 14.89 -16.40 -8.02
C GLU A 99 15.02 -16.94 -6.60
N TYR A 100 15.34 -16.10 -5.61
CA TYR A 100 15.39 -16.51 -4.20
C TYR A 100 14.01 -16.92 -3.68
N ALA A 101 12.95 -16.22 -4.08
CA ALA A 101 11.59 -16.52 -3.67
C ALA A 101 11.06 -17.76 -4.41
N ILE A 102 11.45 -17.96 -5.67
CA ILE A 102 11.16 -19.21 -6.40
C ILE A 102 11.80 -20.42 -5.71
N LYS A 103 13.06 -20.32 -5.26
CA LYS A 103 13.69 -21.39 -4.46
C LYS A 103 12.91 -21.65 -3.17
N GLY A 104 12.52 -20.58 -2.47
CA GLY A 104 11.66 -20.66 -1.30
C GLY A 104 10.32 -21.37 -1.60
N ALA A 105 9.74 -21.16 -2.78
CA ALA A 105 8.53 -21.84 -3.21
C ALA A 105 8.71 -23.34 -3.44
N VAL A 106 9.82 -23.74 -4.07
CA VAL A 106 10.15 -25.16 -4.25
C VAL A 106 10.40 -25.83 -2.90
N GLU A 107 11.08 -25.16 -1.97
CA GLU A 107 11.28 -25.66 -0.61
C GLU A 107 9.97 -25.79 0.16
N GLU A 108 9.09 -24.79 0.09
CA GLU A 108 7.76 -24.81 0.70
C GLU A 108 6.91 -25.94 0.14
N PHE A 109 6.94 -26.15 -1.17
CA PHE A 109 6.24 -27.25 -1.84
C PHE A 109 6.73 -28.61 -1.35
N ARG A 110 8.04 -28.83 -1.29
CA ARG A 110 8.65 -30.11 -0.85
C ARG A 110 8.42 -30.43 0.62
N ARG A 111 8.30 -29.41 1.47
CA ARG A 111 8.14 -29.58 2.93
C ARG A 111 6.69 -29.77 3.38
N SER A 112 5.74 -29.46 2.52
CA SER A 112 4.31 -29.41 2.87
C SER A 112 3.51 -30.38 2.01
N SER A 113 2.23 -30.56 2.32
CA SER A 113 1.34 -31.51 1.65
C SER A 113 0.69 -30.99 0.35
N TYR A 114 1.27 -29.97 -0.29
CA TYR A 114 0.72 -29.45 -1.54
C TYR A 114 0.80 -30.51 -2.64
N GLN A 115 -0.26 -30.62 -3.44
CA GLN A 115 -0.35 -31.55 -4.56
C GLN A 115 -0.05 -30.85 -5.89
N ARG A 116 -0.37 -29.55 -5.99
CA ARG A 116 -0.20 -28.76 -7.22
C ARG A 116 0.34 -27.37 -6.94
N VAL A 117 1.15 -26.91 -7.87
CA VAL A 117 1.67 -25.55 -7.94
C VAL A 117 1.08 -24.85 -9.14
N PHE A 118 0.54 -23.65 -8.93
CA PHE A 118 0.10 -22.77 -10.00
C PHE A 118 1.02 -21.56 -10.05
N THR A 119 1.61 -21.28 -11.21
CA THR A 119 2.36 -20.03 -11.42
C THR A 119 1.49 -19.03 -12.17
N THR A 120 1.40 -17.82 -11.66
CA THR A 120 0.50 -16.78 -12.18
C THR A 120 1.26 -15.50 -12.54
N GLY A 121 0.72 -14.73 -13.47
CA GLY A 121 1.35 -13.48 -13.90
C GLY A 121 0.85 -12.99 -15.23
N GLY A 122 0.80 -11.66 -15.39
CA GLY A 122 0.44 -11.00 -16.64
C GLY A 122 1.61 -10.86 -17.62
N PRO A 123 1.42 -10.08 -18.70
CA PRO A 123 2.49 -9.75 -19.64
C PRO A 123 3.69 -9.11 -18.93
N VAL A 124 4.89 -9.40 -19.43
CA VAL A 124 6.14 -8.84 -18.89
C VAL A 124 6.11 -7.32 -19.02
N GLU A 125 6.59 -6.62 -17.99
CA GLU A 125 6.61 -5.15 -18.00
C GLU A 125 7.45 -4.62 -19.17
N GLY A 126 6.94 -3.60 -19.87
CA GLY A 126 7.60 -3.02 -21.04
C GLY A 126 7.36 -3.75 -22.37
N SER A 127 6.63 -4.88 -22.40
CA SER A 127 6.34 -5.61 -23.65
C SER A 127 5.30 -4.94 -24.57
N GLY A 128 4.59 -3.91 -24.08
CA GLY A 128 3.48 -3.28 -24.80
C GLY A 128 2.14 -4.02 -24.71
N GLY A 129 2.06 -5.11 -23.95
CA GLY A 129 0.83 -5.89 -23.73
C GLY A 129 1.04 -7.40 -23.87
N TYR A 130 -0.07 -8.13 -23.96
CA TYR A 130 -0.04 -9.58 -24.16
C TYR A 130 0.37 -9.93 -25.60
N ILE A 131 1.41 -10.76 -25.74
CA ILE A 131 1.90 -11.28 -27.02
C ILE A 131 1.48 -12.75 -27.16
N ASN A 132 1.95 -13.58 -26.24
CA ASN A 132 1.55 -14.99 -26.10
C ASN A 132 1.80 -15.45 -24.65
N ASP A 133 1.40 -16.68 -24.33
CA ASP A 133 1.48 -17.23 -22.97
C ASP A 133 2.94 -17.34 -22.46
N TYR A 134 3.93 -17.48 -23.34
CA TYR A 134 5.36 -17.59 -23.00
C TYR A 134 6.06 -16.24 -22.77
N HIS A 135 5.40 -15.12 -23.09
CA HIS A 135 5.85 -13.76 -22.78
C HIS A 135 5.09 -13.17 -21.58
N THR A 136 4.93 -13.97 -20.53
CA THR A 136 4.24 -13.56 -19.30
C THR A 136 5.11 -13.84 -18.08
N ASN A 137 4.85 -13.15 -16.98
CA ASN A 137 5.50 -13.48 -15.71
C ASN A 137 5.13 -14.91 -15.26
N ALA A 138 3.95 -15.43 -15.63
CA ALA A 138 3.58 -16.80 -15.33
C ALA A 138 4.56 -17.81 -15.95
N SER A 139 4.97 -17.61 -17.22
CA SER A 139 5.94 -18.48 -17.89
C SER A 139 7.34 -18.34 -17.30
N ILE A 140 7.79 -17.13 -17.00
CA ILE A 140 9.09 -16.90 -16.32
C ILE A 140 9.13 -17.65 -14.99
N GLY A 141 8.08 -17.51 -14.16
CA GLY A 141 7.96 -18.25 -12.92
C GLY A 141 7.92 -19.76 -13.12
N ALA A 142 7.21 -20.24 -14.16
CA ALA A 142 7.15 -21.67 -14.49
C ALA A 142 8.55 -22.22 -14.80
N ASP A 143 9.29 -21.55 -15.66
CA ASP A 143 10.62 -21.98 -16.09
C ASP A 143 11.61 -21.99 -14.92
N LEU A 144 11.54 -21.00 -14.02
CA LEU A 144 12.36 -20.99 -12.80
C LEU A 144 11.95 -22.10 -11.83
N LEU A 145 10.66 -22.35 -11.61
CA LEU A 145 10.20 -23.45 -10.74
C LEU A 145 10.69 -24.81 -11.27
N LYS A 146 10.60 -25.04 -12.58
CA LYS A 146 11.14 -26.24 -13.24
C LYS A 146 12.65 -26.34 -13.09
N LYS A 147 13.37 -25.23 -13.34
CA LYS A 147 14.83 -25.15 -13.16
C LYS A 147 15.27 -25.57 -11.76
N TYR A 148 14.47 -25.28 -10.73
CA TYR A 148 14.75 -25.65 -9.34
C TYR A 148 14.22 -27.03 -8.92
N GLY A 149 13.72 -27.82 -9.87
CA GLY A 149 13.39 -29.22 -9.69
C GLY A 149 11.96 -29.46 -9.22
N LEU A 150 11.02 -28.61 -9.63
CA LEU A 150 9.59 -28.92 -9.60
C LEU A 150 9.22 -29.71 -10.86
N SER A 151 8.42 -30.78 -10.72
CA SER A 151 8.02 -31.60 -11.87
C SER A 151 6.92 -30.93 -12.69
N ASP A 152 6.93 -31.16 -14.00
CA ASP A 152 5.90 -30.67 -14.92
C ASP A 152 4.49 -31.17 -14.56
N GLU A 153 4.38 -32.38 -14.00
CA GLU A 153 3.10 -32.96 -13.57
C GLU A 153 2.46 -32.19 -12.41
N SER A 154 3.28 -31.57 -11.55
CA SER A 154 2.80 -30.81 -10.39
C SER A 154 2.62 -29.32 -10.69
N LEU A 155 3.11 -28.82 -11.82
CA LEU A 155 3.18 -27.40 -12.14
C LEU A 155 2.24 -27.01 -13.27
N GLN A 156 1.30 -26.12 -12.97
CA GLN A 156 0.41 -25.51 -13.95
C GLN A 156 0.70 -24.01 -14.12
N MET A 157 0.99 -23.60 -15.34
CA MET A 157 1.10 -22.18 -15.69
C MET A 157 -0.28 -21.58 -15.98
N VAL A 158 -0.59 -20.43 -15.38
CA VAL A 158 -1.84 -19.68 -15.58
C VAL A 158 -1.55 -18.21 -15.88
N PRO A 159 -1.36 -17.85 -17.16
CA PRO A 159 -1.07 -16.49 -17.56
C PRO A 159 -2.31 -15.60 -17.49
N SER A 160 -2.16 -14.37 -16.98
CA SER A 160 -3.13 -13.32 -17.26
C SER A 160 -2.86 -12.74 -18.65
N ARG A 161 -3.85 -12.82 -19.53
CA ARG A 161 -3.75 -12.38 -20.94
C ARG A 161 -4.11 -10.91 -21.15
N VAL A 162 -4.23 -10.15 -20.06
CA VAL A 162 -4.62 -8.75 -20.08
C VAL A 162 -3.62 -7.95 -19.25
N MET A 163 -3.36 -6.72 -19.70
CA MET A 163 -2.60 -5.75 -18.92
C MET A 163 -3.58 -5.00 -18.04
N ASP A 164 -3.98 -5.63 -16.93
CA ASP A 164 -4.94 -5.07 -16.01
C ASP A 164 -4.40 -3.84 -15.28
N ARG A 165 -5.31 -2.97 -14.84
CA ARG A 165 -4.99 -1.80 -13.99
C ARG A 165 -4.24 -2.23 -12.73
N ASP A 166 -4.62 -3.37 -12.16
CA ASP A 166 -3.88 -4.05 -11.10
C ASP A 166 -3.47 -5.45 -11.58
N ARG A 167 -2.17 -5.61 -11.81
CA ARG A 167 -1.59 -6.85 -12.37
C ARG A 167 -1.72 -8.05 -11.41
N THR A 168 -1.69 -7.80 -10.10
CA THR A 168 -1.84 -8.84 -9.06
C THR A 168 -3.28 -9.34 -9.04
N TYR A 169 -4.26 -8.42 -9.02
CA TYR A 169 -5.68 -8.78 -9.13
C TYR A 169 -5.99 -9.50 -10.44
N GLY A 170 -5.43 -9.02 -11.56
CA GLY A 170 -5.59 -9.65 -12.87
C GLY A 170 -5.09 -11.09 -12.92
N SER A 171 -3.94 -11.35 -12.30
CA SER A 171 -3.38 -12.70 -12.16
C SER A 171 -4.28 -13.61 -11.33
N ALA A 172 -4.86 -13.09 -10.24
CA ALA A 172 -5.81 -13.83 -9.42
C ALA A 172 -7.15 -14.11 -10.14
N VAL A 173 -7.63 -13.17 -10.96
CA VAL A 173 -8.82 -13.38 -11.81
C VAL A 173 -8.56 -14.45 -12.87
N ALA A 174 -7.38 -14.43 -13.50
CA ALA A 174 -6.99 -15.47 -14.46
C ALA A 174 -6.97 -16.85 -13.79
N LEU A 175 -6.42 -16.96 -12.58
CA LEU A 175 -6.43 -18.18 -11.78
C LEU A 175 -7.85 -18.66 -11.47
N ARG A 176 -8.73 -17.78 -11.00
CA ARG A 176 -10.14 -18.11 -10.74
C ARG A 176 -10.82 -18.66 -12.00
N ASN A 177 -10.62 -18.00 -13.14
CA ASN A 177 -11.23 -18.41 -14.39
C ASN A 177 -10.69 -19.78 -14.83
N TRP A 178 -9.38 -20.01 -14.67
CA TRP A 178 -8.77 -21.31 -14.96
C TRP A 178 -9.39 -22.42 -14.10
N PHE A 179 -9.57 -22.21 -12.79
CA PHE A 179 -10.23 -23.20 -11.92
C PHE A 179 -11.63 -23.54 -12.40
N ARG A 180 -12.42 -22.55 -12.80
CA ARG A 180 -13.77 -22.76 -13.33
C ARG A 180 -13.78 -23.49 -14.67
N GLU A 181 -12.86 -23.15 -15.56
CA GLU A 181 -12.75 -23.78 -16.88
C GLU A 181 -12.31 -25.25 -16.81
N HIS A 182 -11.61 -25.65 -15.76
CA HIS A 182 -11.13 -27.02 -15.54
C HIS A 182 -11.94 -27.79 -14.48
N ASP A 183 -13.11 -27.27 -14.10
CA ASP A 183 -14.00 -27.84 -13.08
C ASP A 183 -13.31 -28.14 -11.74
N LEU A 184 -12.29 -27.35 -11.41
CA LEU A 184 -11.48 -27.55 -10.23
C LEU A 184 -12.03 -26.78 -9.02
N HIS A 185 -12.56 -27.54 -8.07
CA HIS A 185 -13.15 -27.03 -6.85
C HIS A 185 -12.10 -26.87 -5.75
N VAL A 186 -11.45 -25.69 -5.71
CA VAL A 186 -10.45 -25.34 -4.68
C VAL A 186 -11.14 -24.63 -3.50
N ARG A 187 -11.03 -25.17 -2.30
CA ARG A 187 -11.58 -24.55 -1.06
C ARG A 187 -10.57 -23.67 -0.33
N SER A 188 -9.29 -23.96 -0.50
CA SER A 188 -8.20 -23.21 0.13
C SER A 188 -6.96 -23.26 -0.75
N LEU A 189 -6.17 -22.19 -0.70
CA LEU A 189 -4.87 -22.12 -1.35
C LEU A 189 -3.93 -21.20 -0.56
N ASN A 190 -2.63 -21.43 -0.69
CA ASN A 190 -1.62 -20.50 -0.24
C ASN A 190 -1.01 -19.78 -1.44
N VAL A 191 -0.87 -18.46 -1.36
CA VAL A 191 -0.11 -17.69 -2.34
C VAL A 191 1.28 -17.40 -1.78
N LEU A 192 2.32 -17.59 -2.56
CA LEU A 192 3.70 -17.29 -2.19
C LEU A 192 4.24 -16.15 -3.03
N THR A 193 4.80 -15.17 -2.31
CA THR A 193 5.34 -13.95 -2.90
C THR A 193 6.46 -13.37 -2.03
N GLU A 194 6.97 -12.23 -2.46
CA GLU A 194 8.08 -11.51 -1.85
C GLU A 194 7.64 -10.65 -0.68
N ASN A 195 8.21 -10.93 0.50
CA ASN A 195 8.35 -9.99 1.62
C ASN A 195 7.15 -9.05 1.78
N VAL A 196 7.33 -7.74 1.62
CA VAL A 196 6.32 -6.72 1.91
C VAL A 196 5.17 -6.66 0.90
N HIS A 197 5.28 -7.35 -0.23
CA HIS A 197 4.20 -7.46 -1.22
C HIS A 197 3.05 -8.35 -0.72
N ALA A 198 3.33 -9.26 0.22
CA ALA A 198 2.42 -10.29 0.69
C ALA A 198 1.04 -9.77 1.13
N ARG A 199 0.96 -8.71 1.94
CA ARG A 199 -0.33 -8.21 2.42
C ARG A 199 -1.24 -7.75 1.28
N ARG A 200 -0.69 -7.06 0.28
CA ARG A 200 -1.45 -6.59 -0.88
C ARG A 200 -1.87 -7.75 -1.76
N THR A 201 -0.99 -8.71 -2.03
CA THR A 201 -1.33 -9.94 -2.74
C THR A 201 -2.50 -10.65 -2.09
N ARG A 202 -2.44 -10.89 -0.77
CA ARG A 202 -3.52 -11.57 -0.05
C ARG A 202 -4.85 -10.83 -0.19
N LEU A 203 -4.85 -9.51 -0.05
CA LEU A 203 -6.05 -8.68 -0.22
C LEU A 203 -6.66 -8.89 -1.61
N LEU A 204 -5.86 -8.77 -2.66
CA LEU A 204 -6.34 -8.81 -4.05
C LEU A 204 -6.72 -10.21 -4.51
N PHE A 205 -5.99 -11.24 -4.07
CA PHE A 205 -6.35 -12.64 -4.33
C PHE A 205 -7.65 -13.02 -3.63
N SER A 206 -7.85 -12.59 -2.38
CA SER A 206 -9.11 -12.83 -1.66
C SER A 206 -10.29 -12.16 -2.36
N GLU A 207 -10.11 -10.91 -2.80
CA GLU A 207 -11.13 -10.18 -3.56
C GLU A 207 -11.46 -10.86 -4.90
N ALA A 208 -10.43 -11.31 -5.62
CA ALA A 208 -10.60 -11.95 -6.93
C ALA A 208 -11.26 -13.33 -6.82
N LEU A 209 -10.79 -14.18 -5.91
CA LEU A 209 -11.24 -15.57 -5.75
C LEU A 209 -12.62 -15.65 -5.08
N GLY A 210 -12.97 -14.66 -4.25
CA GLY A 210 -14.23 -14.59 -3.53
C GLY A 210 -14.17 -15.27 -2.16
N PRO A 211 -15.22 -15.09 -1.35
CA PRO A 211 -15.22 -15.46 0.08
C PRO A 211 -15.24 -16.97 0.34
N GLU A 212 -15.57 -17.79 -0.66
CA GLU A 212 -15.63 -19.25 -0.50
C GLU A 212 -14.25 -19.93 -0.51
N ILE A 213 -13.22 -19.23 -0.99
CA ILE A 213 -11.86 -19.76 -1.05
C ILE A 213 -11.03 -19.12 0.04
N SER A 214 -10.53 -19.95 0.96
CA SER A 214 -9.60 -19.50 2.00
C SER A 214 -8.22 -19.22 1.40
N VAL A 215 -7.81 -17.95 1.39
CA VAL A 215 -6.52 -17.51 0.85
C VAL A 215 -5.51 -17.29 1.98
N GLY A 216 -4.53 -18.19 2.06
CA GLY A 216 -3.31 -18.00 2.82
C GLY A 216 -2.24 -17.28 1.99
N ILE A 217 -1.21 -16.80 2.68
CA ILE A 217 -0.12 -16.03 2.09
C ILE A 217 1.22 -16.41 2.75
N ILE A 218 2.27 -16.47 1.96
CA ILE A 218 3.63 -16.76 2.40
C ILE A 218 4.54 -15.67 1.85
N ALA A 219 5.12 -14.89 2.76
CA ALA A 219 6.11 -13.86 2.45
C ALA A 219 7.51 -14.46 2.56
N VAL A 220 8.23 -14.54 1.45
CA VAL A 220 9.65 -14.92 1.46
C VAL A 220 10.50 -13.69 1.78
N PRO A 221 11.37 -13.72 2.80
CA PRO A 221 12.20 -12.57 3.14
C PRO A 221 13.25 -12.31 2.05
N HIS A 222 13.53 -11.03 1.81
CA HIS A 222 14.57 -10.60 0.87
C HIS A 222 15.96 -10.95 1.44
N PRO A 223 16.89 -11.53 0.64
CA PRO A 223 18.21 -11.91 1.14
C PRO A 223 19.14 -10.70 1.36
N ASP A 224 19.00 -9.64 0.56
CA ASP A 224 19.96 -8.52 0.55
C ASP A 224 19.73 -7.45 1.63
N TYR A 225 18.68 -7.58 2.45
CA TYR A 225 18.48 -6.69 3.59
C TYR A 225 17.81 -7.38 4.76
N ASP A 226 18.14 -6.93 5.97
CA ASP A 226 17.52 -7.42 7.19
C ASP A 226 16.14 -6.76 7.39
N ALA A 227 15.09 -7.58 7.41
CA ALA A 227 13.71 -7.21 7.71
C ALA A 227 13.56 -6.37 9.00
N ARG A 228 14.37 -6.61 10.04
CA ARG A 228 14.29 -5.87 11.32
C ARG A 228 14.92 -4.48 11.25
N ARG A 229 15.73 -4.21 10.23
CA ARG A 229 16.49 -2.97 10.02
C ARG A 229 16.36 -2.50 8.56
N TRP A 230 15.21 -2.75 7.94
CA TRP A 230 14.97 -2.48 6.52
C TRP A 230 15.28 -1.02 6.14
N TRP A 231 15.07 -0.07 7.07
CA TRP A 231 15.30 1.36 6.85
C TRP A 231 16.78 1.74 6.72
N TRP A 232 17.71 0.82 6.99
CA TRP A 232 19.15 1.03 6.75
C TRP A 232 19.56 0.73 5.31
N TYR A 233 18.69 0.09 4.53
CA TYR A 233 18.98 -0.38 3.19
C TYR A 233 18.11 0.35 2.19
N SER A 234 18.71 0.88 1.12
CA SER A 234 17.98 1.59 0.06
C SER A 234 16.87 0.72 -0.56
N GLN A 235 17.15 -0.57 -0.77
CA GLN A 235 16.18 -1.55 -1.25
C GLN A 235 15.01 -1.72 -0.27
N GLY A 236 15.30 -1.89 1.03
CA GLY A 236 14.26 -2.02 2.05
C GLY A 236 13.38 -0.77 2.15
N VAL A 237 13.97 0.43 2.07
CA VAL A 237 13.22 1.70 2.04
C VAL A 237 12.32 1.78 0.82
N LYS A 238 12.84 1.43 -0.37
CA LYS A 238 12.07 1.42 -1.62
C LYS A 238 10.88 0.46 -1.53
N ASP A 239 11.12 -0.79 -1.17
CA ASP A 239 10.10 -1.84 -1.10
C ASP A 239 8.98 -1.48 -0.12
N VAL A 240 9.34 -1.06 1.10
CA VAL A 240 8.36 -0.72 2.13
C VAL A 240 7.54 0.50 1.71
N SER A 241 8.18 1.51 1.15
CA SER A 241 7.48 2.74 0.75
C SER A 241 6.52 2.49 -0.41
N SER A 242 6.98 1.79 -1.46
CA SER A 242 6.15 1.47 -2.62
C SER A 242 4.96 0.58 -2.23
N GLU A 243 5.19 -0.46 -1.42
CA GLU A 243 4.10 -1.36 -1.00
C GLU A 243 3.17 -0.74 0.03
N THR A 244 3.63 0.18 0.87
CA THR A 244 2.73 0.95 1.74
C THR A 244 1.74 1.75 0.91
N ILE A 245 2.23 2.50 -0.09
CA ILE A 245 1.39 3.33 -0.97
C ILE A 245 0.46 2.44 -1.80
N ALA A 246 1.01 1.38 -2.41
CA ALA A 246 0.23 0.45 -3.23
C ALA A 246 -0.85 -0.28 -2.42
N TYR A 247 -0.56 -0.68 -1.18
CA TYR A 247 -1.53 -1.30 -0.29
C TYR A 247 -2.67 -0.34 0.07
N VAL A 248 -2.36 0.92 0.41
CA VAL A 248 -3.38 1.94 0.68
C VAL A 248 -4.24 2.18 -0.55
N TYR A 249 -3.65 2.29 -1.74
CA TYR A 249 -4.38 2.39 -3.00
C TYR A 249 -5.30 1.18 -3.21
N GLY A 250 -4.76 -0.05 -3.08
CA GLY A 250 -5.51 -1.29 -3.24
C GLY A 250 -6.65 -1.46 -2.23
N ARG A 251 -6.49 -0.96 -1.01
CA ARG A 251 -7.47 -1.12 0.06
C ARG A 251 -8.62 -0.12 0.00
N PHE A 252 -8.38 1.10 -0.47
CA PHE A 252 -9.34 2.21 -0.37
C PHE A 252 -9.79 2.79 -1.70
N LEU A 253 -8.97 2.71 -2.75
CA LEU A 253 -9.24 3.37 -4.04
C LEU A 253 -9.45 2.37 -5.18
N PHE A 254 -8.88 1.19 -5.07
CA PHE A 254 -9.07 0.14 -6.07
C PHE A 254 -10.52 -0.36 -6.04
N GLN A 255 -11.16 -0.32 -7.21
CA GLN A 255 -12.44 -0.97 -7.45
C GLN A 255 -12.24 -2.09 -8.48
N PRO A 256 -12.67 -3.33 -8.19
CA PRO A 256 -12.53 -4.43 -9.13
C PRO A 256 -13.28 -4.08 -10.41
N TRP A 257 -12.51 -3.83 -11.46
CA TRP A 257 -13.07 -3.44 -12.74
C TRP A 257 -13.85 -4.61 -13.34
N ARG A 258 -15.14 -4.41 -13.58
CA ARG A 258 -15.92 -5.34 -14.42
C ARG A 258 -15.47 -5.10 -15.86
N LEU A 259 -14.72 -6.03 -16.45
CA LEU A 259 -14.28 -5.94 -17.85
C LEU A 259 -15.45 -5.48 -18.76
N PRO A 260 -15.29 -4.42 -19.57
CA PRO A 260 -16.32 -3.98 -20.49
C PRO A 260 -16.51 -5.08 -21.55
N ARG A 261 -17.74 -5.26 -22.04
CA ARG A 261 -18.09 -6.34 -22.98
C ARG A 261 -17.09 -6.53 -24.12
N ALA A 262 -16.57 -5.44 -24.70
CA ALA A 262 -15.63 -5.47 -25.82
C ALA A 262 -14.31 -6.23 -25.52
N GLN A 263 -13.79 -6.18 -24.30
CA GLN A 263 -12.59 -6.94 -23.92
C GLN A 263 -12.89 -8.42 -23.64
N LYS A 264 -14.10 -8.73 -23.13
CA LYS A 264 -14.54 -10.13 -23.01
C LYS A 264 -14.61 -10.80 -24.39
N GLU A 265 -15.08 -10.07 -25.40
CA GLU A 265 -15.17 -10.54 -26.78
C GLU A 265 -13.79 -10.70 -27.45
N ALA A 266 -12.80 -9.89 -27.09
CA ALA A 266 -11.42 -10.07 -27.56
C ALA A 266 -10.75 -11.31 -26.94
N VAL A 267 -10.96 -11.54 -25.63
CA VAL A 267 -10.52 -12.76 -24.94
C VAL A 267 -11.24 -14.01 -25.45
N ALA A 268 -12.51 -13.90 -25.83
CA ALA A 268 -13.25 -14.98 -26.49
C ALA A 268 -12.74 -15.25 -27.91
N ARG A 269 -12.51 -14.20 -28.72
CA ARG A 269 -11.97 -14.36 -30.10
C ARG A 269 -10.54 -14.90 -30.15
N GLY A 270 -9.70 -14.59 -29.17
CA GLY A 270 -8.38 -15.20 -29.04
C GLY A 270 -8.40 -16.69 -28.62
N ARG A 271 -9.57 -17.23 -28.23
CA ARG A 271 -9.79 -18.67 -28.01
C ARG A 271 -10.21 -19.39 -29.29
N ASP A 272 -10.98 -18.75 -30.16
CA ASP A 272 -11.47 -19.34 -31.43
C ASP A 272 -10.37 -19.53 -32.49
N THR A 273 -9.27 -18.77 -32.42
CA THR A 273 -8.13 -18.94 -33.33
C THR A 273 -7.16 -20.06 -32.94
N ARG A 274 -7.47 -20.83 -31.88
CA ARG A 274 -6.76 -22.04 -31.46
C ARG A 274 -7.66 -23.29 -31.52
N GLN A 275 -8.44 -23.45 -32.59
CA GLN A 275 -8.95 -24.76 -33.03
C GLN A 275 -8.24 -25.18 -34.32
#